data_AF-A0A7I8MT93-F1
#
_entry.id   AF-A0A7I8MT93-F1
#
_cell.length_a   1.000
_cell.length_b   1.000
_cell.length_c   1.000
_cell.angle_alpha   90.00
_cell.angle_beta   90.00
_cell.angle_gamma   90.00
#
_symmetry.space_group_name_H-M   'P 1'
#
loop_
_entity.id
_entity.type
_entity.pdbx_description
1 polymer ?
#
loop_
_entity_poly.entity_id
_entity_poly.type
_entity_poly.pdbx_seq_one_letter_code
_entity_poly.pdbx_strand_id
1 'polypeptide(L)'
;MIYQNYEQVKELNSSVLKTLLSNGDAQERVWAAWEIGLRLGREALPNISLQAHNAPDAGTRRHMVVVLAGLGHYSVLSTLAKHDPDESVRGTTTQYLIRITDQNDTEKISLIINILEKDKSPVVMQSILDSWDFDQHQIPILLLLECARNKSEVVRNSSIRQIVKNYGANDLSTNQIVFLLADQRTRESNFLFLNWLLDWDLHDVIILSAEKAPQSSKLIILDFLVDKNLTFSWETLKNLSQIKIPDTDIRILSILKIENNLEILLWLAFGLARAINLPKIKSHSQYLEQQSASNFYDSAKDHFLTLIKVMVPQKIDSSDSNNFQTIMNHLENDIEYFDEYDDEDFWEDEGLNSEEYIKEMEFNCTCIKKWLSKDAL
;
A
#
# COMPACT_ATOMS: atom_id res chain seq x y z
N MET A 1 45.84 7.40 -11.36
CA MET A 1 45.72 8.73 -10.74
C MET A 1 47.03 9.47 -10.77
N ILE A 2 47.17 10.32 -11.77
CA ILE A 2 48.24 11.30 -11.98
C ILE A 2 47.85 12.63 -11.32
N TYR A 3 46.57 12.99 -11.35
CA TYR A 3 46.04 14.24 -10.77
C TYR A 3 45.19 13.98 -9.53
N GLN A 4 45.32 14.84 -8.51
CA GLN A 4 44.67 14.65 -7.20
C GLN A 4 43.32 15.38 -7.08
N ASN A 5 43.08 16.40 -7.90
CA ASN A 5 41.85 17.20 -7.86
C ASN A 5 41.53 17.85 -9.21
N TYR A 6 40.31 18.41 -9.31
CA TYR A 6 39.82 19.06 -10.52
C TYR A 6 40.59 20.33 -10.90
N GLU A 7 41.04 21.15 -9.94
CA GLU A 7 41.77 22.39 -10.23
C GLU A 7 43.07 22.12 -11.00
N GLN A 8 43.74 21.00 -10.72
CA GLN A 8 44.90 20.57 -11.50
C GLN A 8 44.55 20.21 -12.95
N VAL A 9 43.41 19.55 -13.17
CA VAL A 9 42.95 19.17 -14.51
C VAL A 9 42.48 20.39 -15.30
N LYS A 10 41.83 21.33 -14.63
CA LYS A 10 41.30 22.57 -15.20
C LYS A 10 42.37 23.45 -15.85
N GLU A 11 43.62 23.40 -15.41
CA GLU A 11 44.72 24.18 -16.01
C GLU A 11 45.43 23.46 -17.18
N LEU A 12 45.05 22.21 -17.48
CA LEU A 12 45.70 21.43 -18.54
C LEU A 12 45.33 21.95 -19.94
N ASN A 13 46.25 21.76 -20.89
CA ASN A 13 45.98 22.05 -22.29
C ASN A 13 45.04 21.00 -22.91
N SER A 14 44.38 21.38 -24.01
CA SER A 14 43.37 20.54 -24.67
C SER A 14 43.87 19.18 -25.15
N SER A 15 45.16 19.05 -25.45
CA SER A 15 45.74 17.76 -25.85
C SER A 15 45.78 16.79 -24.66
N VAL A 16 46.25 17.25 -23.50
CA VAL A 16 46.32 16.44 -22.28
C VAL A 16 44.92 16.06 -21.79
N LEU A 17 43.96 16.97 -21.86
CA LEU A 17 42.56 16.69 -21.53
C LEU A 17 41.99 15.56 -22.41
N LYS A 18 42.24 15.57 -23.73
CA LYS A 18 41.80 14.47 -24.62
C LYS A 18 42.46 13.14 -24.29
N THR A 19 43.74 13.16 -23.90
CA THR A 19 44.44 11.95 -23.43
C THR A 19 43.83 11.41 -22.15
N LEU A 20 43.54 12.28 -21.17
CA LEU A 20 42.89 11.88 -19.91
C LEU A 20 41.48 11.35 -20.13
N LEU A 21 40.71 11.98 -21.00
CA LEU A 21 39.37 11.50 -21.35
C LEU A 21 39.39 10.06 -21.90
N SER A 22 40.44 9.68 -22.63
CA SER A 22 40.54 8.34 -23.24
C SER A 22 41.23 7.32 -22.33
N ASN A 23 42.27 7.73 -21.61
CA ASN A 23 43.23 6.84 -20.94
C ASN A 23 43.41 7.11 -19.45
N GLY A 24 42.83 8.17 -18.90
CA GLY A 24 42.86 8.46 -17.47
C GLY A 24 42.12 7.39 -16.67
N ASP A 25 42.25 7.45 -15.35
CA ASP A 25 41.34 6.70 -14.48
C ASP A 25 39.91 7.28 -14.50
N ALA A 26 38.97 6.61 -13.85
CA ALA A 26 37.56 7.01 -13.87
C ALA A 26 37.36 8.48 -13.45
N GLN A 27 38.05 8.92 -12.40
CA GLN A 27 37.92 10.28 -11.88
C GLN A 27 38.53 11.31 -12.83
N GLU A 28 39.71 11.03 -13.37
CA GLU A 28 40.37 11.87 -14.37
C GLU A 28 39.56 11.99 -15.66
N ARG A 29 38.92 10.91 -16.11
CA ARG A 29 38.05 10.92 -17.29
C ARG A 29 36.86 11.86 -17.09
N VAL A 30 36.21 11.79 -15.94
CA VAL A 30 35.07 12.65 -15.61
C VAL A 30 35.48 14.12 -15.56
N TRP A 31 36.59 14.44 -14.89
CA TRP A 31 37.12 15.80 -14.85
C TRP A 31 37.50 16.32 -16.23
N ALA A 32 38.17 15.48 -17.04
CA ALA A 32 38.54 15.84 -18.40
C ALA A 32 37.32 16.08 -19.28
N ALA A 33 36.28 15.24 -19.20
CA ALA A 33 35.05 15.42 -19.94
C ALA A 33 34.34 16.72 -19.58
N TRP A 34 34.24 17.01 -18.27
CA TRP A 34 33.64 18.23 -17.76
C TRP A 34 34.39 19.46 -18.29
N GLU A 35 35.72 19.50 -18.14
CA GLU A 35 36.53 20.63 -18.58
C GLU A 35 36.48 20.82 -20.11
N ILE A 36 36.54 19.73 -20.88
CA ILE A 36 36.39 19.78 -22.35
C ILE A 36 35.01 20.34 -22.71
N GLY A 37 33.95 19.89 -22.03
CA GLY A 37 32.59 20.37 -22.25
C GLY A 37 32.43 21.86 -21.95
N LEU A 38 33.01 22.35 -20.84
CA LEU A 38 32.99 23.76 -20.48
C LEU A 38 33.74 24.64 -21.49
N ARG A 39 34.92 24.20 -21.96
CA ARG A 39 35.76 25.01 -22.87
C ARG A 39 35.25 25.05 -24.30
N LEU A 40 34.79 23.91 -24.80
CA LEU A 40 34.48 23.73 -26.23
C LEU A 40 32.97 23.73 -26.52
N GLY A 41 32.12 23.63 -25.49
CA GLY A 41 30.68 23.53 -25.67
C GLY A 41 30.31 22.39 -26.62
N ARG A 42 29.52 22.70 -27.66
CA ARG A 42 29.06 21.70 -28.64
C ARG A 42 30.19 21.08 -29.48
N GLU A 43 31.35 21.73 -29.60
CA GLU A 43 32.49 21.17 -30.32
C GLU A 43 33.12 19.98 -29.58
N ALA A 44 32.82 19.82 -28.28
CA ALA A 44 33.25 18.66 -27.48
C ALA A 44 32.53 17.35 -27.85
N LEU A 45 31.35 17.44 -28.47
CA LEU A 45 30.43 16.30 -28.60
C LEU A 45 31.05 15.06 -29.25
N PRO A 46 31.79 15.14 -30.37
CA PRO A 46 32.36 13.94 -30.99
C PRO A 46 33.29 13.16 -30.04
N ASN A 47 34.09 13.88 -29.25
CA ASN A 47 35.04 13.26 -28.32
C ASN A 47 34.32 12.65 -27.11
N ILE A 48 33.39 13.38 -26.49
CA ILE A 48 32.69 12.91 -25.30
C ILE A 48 31.73 11.77 -25.65
N SER A 49 31.02 11.85 -26.77
CA SER A 49 30.09 10.80 -27.21
C SER A 49 30.80 9.47 -27.46
N LEU A 50 31.96 9.49 -28.12
CA LEU A 50 32.76 8.28 -28.33
C LEU A 50 33.15 7.64 -26.99
N GLN A 51 33.51 8.46 -26.01
CA GLN A 51 34.00 8.00 -24.71
C GLN A 51 32.87 7.56 -23.80
N ALA A 52 31.68 8.16 -23.91
CA ALA A 52 30.49 7.68 -23.23
C ALA A 52 30.11 6.25 -23.65
N HIS A 53 30.37 5.85 -24.90
CA HIS A 53 30.15 4.47 -25.36
C HIS A 53 31.26 3.51 -24.94
N ASN A 54 32.51 3.98 -24.96
CA ASN A 54 33.69 3.13 -24.78
C ASN A 54 34.18 3.04 -23.32
N ALA A 55 33.70 3.91 -22.42
CA ALA A 55 34.13 3.88 -21.03
C ALA A 55 33.71 2.57 -20.36
N PRO A 56 34.65 1.82 -19.74
CA PRO A 56 34.39 0.48 -19.26
C PRO A 56 33.44 0.46 -18.06
N ASP A 57 33.56 1.43 -17.16
CA ASP A 57 32.78 1.48 -15.93
C ASP A 57 31.50 2.33 -16.06
N ALA A 58 30.41 1.83 -15.47
CA ALA A 58 29.11 2.48 -15.49
C ALA A 58 29.13 3.86 -14.79
N GLY A 59 29.96 4.02 -13.76
CA GLY A 59 30.10 5.28 -13.01
C GLY A 59 30.56 6.42 -13.91
N THR A 60 31.61 6.20 -14.69
CA THR A 60 32.11 7.16 -15.68
C THR A 60 31.06 7.44 -16.74
N ARG A 61 30.42 6.39 -17.31
CA ARG A 61 29.36 6.58 -18.32
C ARG A 61 28.20 7.44 -17.81
N ARG A 62 27.75 7.22 -16.56
CA ARG A 62 26.72 8.06 -15.91
C ARG A 62 27.12 9.53 -15.79
N HIS A 63 28.39 9.82 -15.51
CA HIS A 63 28.87 11.21 -15.45
C HIS A 63 29.00 11.82 -16.86
N MET A 64 29.41 11.04 -17.86
CA MET A 64 29.42 11.50 -19.27
C MET A 64 28.03 11.88 -19.75
N VAL A 65 26.99 11.15 -19.33
CA VAL A 65 25.58 11.47 -19.58
C VAL A 65 25.24 12.88 -19.08
N VAL A 66 25.72 13.29 -17.91
CA VAL A 66 25.48 14.64 -17.36
C VAL A 66 26.07 15.70 -18.28
N VAL A 67 27.33 15.52 -18.71
CA VAL A 67 28.01 16.47 -19.60
C VAL A 67 27.29 16.53 -20.96
N LEU A 68 26.93 15.37 -21.53
CA LEU A 68 26.19 15.29 -22.80
C LEU A 68 24.81 15.94 -22.71
N ALA A 69 24.12 15.82 -21.57
CA ALA A 69 22.85 16.48 -21.31
C ALA A 69 23.01 18.00 -21.22
N GLY A 70 24.03 18.49 -20.50
CA GLY A 70 24.36 19.91 -20.44
C GLY A 70 24.70 20.53 -21.81
N LEU A 71 25.21 19.72 -22.73
CA LEU A 71 25.49 20.11 -24.12
C LEU A 71 24.28 19.91 -25.08
N GLY A 72 23.18 19.34 -24.60
CA GLY A 72 21.95 19.11 -25.37
C GLY A 72 22.03 17.97 -26.39
N HIS A 73 22.90 16.98 -26.20
CA HIS A 73 23.15 15.93 -27.21
C HIS A 73 22.17 14.76 -27.15
N TYR A 74 20.93 15.03 -27.57
CA TYR A 74 19.82 14.09 -27.46
C TYR A 74 20.05 12.74 -28.15
N SER A 75 20.61 12.71 -29.36
CA SER A 75 20.76 11.47 -30.14
C SER A 75 21.62 10.41 -29.42
N VAL A 76 22.70 10.83 -28.78
CA VAL A 76 23.57 9.92 -28.02
C VAL A 76 22.88 9.49 -26.73
N LEU A 77 22.23 10.40 -26.02
CA LEU A 77 21.48 10.07 -24.80
C LEU A 77 20.34 9.08 -25.09
N SER A 78 19.57 9.28 -26.16
CA SER A 78 18.52 8.33 -26.56
C SER A 78 19.06 6.94 -26.91
N THR A 79 20.28 6.86 -27.45
CA THR A 79 20.95 5.58 -27.72
C THR A 79 21.36 4.90 -26.42
N LEU A 80 22.01 5.63 -25.51
CA LEU A 80 22.44 5.10 -24.21
C LEU A 80 21.25 4.65 -23.35
N ALA A 81 20.17 5.45 -23.31
CA ALA A 81 18.96 5.11 -22.56
C ALA A 81 18.30 3.80 -23.03
N LYS A 82 18.44 3.45 -24.30
CA LYS A 82 17.87 2.20 -24.87
C LYS A 82 18.79 1.00 -24.75
N HIS A 83 20.11 1.23 -24.86
CA HIS A 83 21.05 0.16 -25.22
C HIS A 83 22.25 0.03 -24.29
N ASP A 84 22.46 0.92 -23.31
CA ASP A 84 23.54 0.71 -22.35
C ASP A 84 23.29 -0.60 -21.57
N PRO A 85 24.30 -1.48 -21.42
CA PRO A 85 24.12 -2.73 -20.69
C PRO A 85 23.76 -2.51 -19.21
N ASP A 86 24.20 -1.39 -18.62
CA ASP A 86 23.99 -1.08 -17.21
C ASP A 86 22.68 -0.31 -16.99
N GLU A 87 21.81 -0.85 -16.15
CA GLU A 87 20.51 -0.23 -15.85
C GLU A 87 20.60 1.11 -15.14
N SER A 88 21.67 1.37 -14.37
CA SER A 88 21.88 2.66 -13.72
C SER A 88 22.29 3.71 -14.74
N VAL A 89 23.05 3.34 -15.78
CA VAL A 89 23.34 4.23 -16.91
C VAL A 89 22.06 4.52 -17.68
N ARG A 90 21.28 3.49 -18.06
CA ARG A 90 20.00 3.70 -18.75
C ARG A 90 19.05 4.59 -17.96
N GLY A 91 18.85 4.29 -16.67
CA GLY A 91 18.00 5.05 -15.76
C GLY A 91 18.43 6.51 -15.66
N THR A 92 19.70 6.76 -15.34
CA THR A 92 20.27 8.13 -15.26
C THR A 92 20.09 8.87 -16.59
N THR A 93 20.36 8.19 -17.71
CA THR A 93 20.21 8.79 -19.05
C THR A 93 18.77 9.21 -19.30
N THR A 94 17.78 8.37 -18.95
CA THR A 94 16.38 8.72 -19.14
C THR A 94 15.93 9.86 -18.23
N GLN A 95 16.45 9.98 -17.01
CA GLN A 95 16.20 11.16 -16.16
C GLN A 95 16.65 12.46 -16.85
N TYR A 96 17.86 12.44 -17.44
CA TYR A 96 18.36 13.61 -18.16
C TYR A 96 17.62 13.86 -19.47
N LEU A 97 17.19 12.81 -20.18
CA LEU A 97 16.32 12.96 -21.35
C LEU A 97 15.04 13.69 -20.99
N ILE A 98 14.38 13.33 -19.87
CA ILE A 98 13.19 14.04 -19.39
C ILE A 98 13.50 15.52 -19.15
N ARG A 99 14.59 15.82 -18.43
CA ARG A 99 14.97 17.20 -18.09
C ARG A 99 15.30 18.09 -19.28
N ILE A 100 15.87 17.55 -20.35
CA ILE A 100 16.27 18.34 -21.53
C ILE A 100 15.23 18.33 -22.66
N THR A 101 14.14 17.56 -22.49
CA THR A 101 13.07 17.47 -23.48
C THR A 101 12.10 18.62 -23.29
N ASP A 102 11.82 19.36 -24.36
CA ASP A 102 10.77 20.38 -24.35
C ASP A 102 9.41 19.69 -24.16
N GLN A 103 8.57 20.23 -23.29
CA GLN A 103 7.24 19.67 -23.02
C GLN A 103 6.34 19.57 -24.25
N ASN A 104 6.63 20.29 -25.35
CA ASN A 104 5.87 20.22 -26.60
C ASN A 104 6.47 19.21 -27.60
N ASP A 105 7.62 18.59 -27.29
CA ASP A 105 8.30 17.65 -28.18
C ASP A 105 7.73 16.23 -28.02
N THR A 106 6.59 16.02 -28.68
CA THR A 106 5.81 14.77 -28.60
C THR A 106 6.59 13.53 -29.05
N GLU A 107 7.55 13.67 -29.98
CA GLU A 107 8.39 12.56 -30.44
C GLU A 107 9.33 12.09 -29.32
N LYS A 108 9.98 13.03 -28.62
CA LYS A 108 10.87 12.72 -27.50
C LYS A 108 10.12 12.17 -26.30
N ILE A 109 8.94 12.73 -26.00
CA ILE A 109 8.08 12.23 -24.93
C ILE A 109 7.62 10.79 -25.24
N SER A 110 7.21 10.53 -26.48
CA SER A 110 6.84 9.19 -26.94
C SER A 110 7.99 8.19 -26.81
N LEU A 111 9.23 8.64 -27.04
CA LEU A 111 10.41 7.81 -26.81
C LEU A 111 10.52 7.37 -25.34
N ILE A 112 10.37 8.31 -24.40
CA ILE A 112 10.51 8.05 -22.97
C ILE A 112 9.41 7.11 -22.49
N ILE A 113 8.16 7.30 -22.95
CA ILE A 113 7.05 6.38 -22.67
C ILE A 113 7.35 4.98 -23.21
N ASN A 114 7.85 4.87 -24.44
CA ASN A 114 8.23 3.58 -25.02
C ASN A 114 9.39 2.91 -24.25
N ILE A 115 10.29 3.67 -23.61
CA ILE A 115 11.31 3.11 -22.71
C ILE A 115 10.65 2.58 -21.43
N LEU A 116 9.73 3.32 -20.83
CA LEU A 116 9.00 2.88 -19.63
C LEU A 116 8.22 1.58 -19.87
N GLU A 117 7.61 1.43 -21.05
CA GLU A 117 6.85 0.24 -21.45
C GLU A 117 7.76 -0.99 -21.68
N LYS A 118 8.90 -0.78 -22.34
CA LYS A 118 9.75 -1.88 -22.83
C LYS A 118 10.86 -2.29 -21.88
N ASP A 119 11.51 -1.35 -21.18
CA ASP A 119 12.59 -1.68 -20.26
C ASP A 119 12.03 -2.42 -19.03
N LYS A 120 12.63 -3.55 -18.68
CA LYS A 120 12.18 -4.40 -17.56
C LYS A 120 12.92 -4.13 -16.25
N SER A 121 13.92 -3.24 -16.27
CA SER A 121 14.65 -2.84 -15.08
C SER A 121 13.80 -1.94 -14.17
N PRO A 122 13.65 -2.29 -12.88
CA PRO A 122 13.02 -1.41 -11.91
C PRO A 122 13.73 -0.06 -11.75
N VAL A 123 15.05 -0.03 -11.90
CA VAL A 123 15.86 1.20 -11.77
C VAL A 123 15.50 2.19 -12.87
N VAL A 124 15.31 1.70 -14.10
CA VAL A 124 14.93 2.53 -15.25
C VAL A 124 13.49 3.03 -15.11
N MET A 125 12.55 2.13 -14.81
CA MET A 125 11.14 2.51 -14.59
C MET A 125 11.02 3.55 -13.47
N GLN A 126 11.63 3.31 -12.31
CA GLN A 126 11.63 4.24 -11.19
C GLN A 126 12.21 5.59 -11.61
N SER A 127 13.36 5.59 -12.30
CA SER A 127 14.01 6.82 -12.77
C SER A 127 13.09 7.68 -13.63
N ILE A 128 12.32 7.05 -14.53
CA ILE A 128 11.33 7.73 -15.36
C ILE A 128 10.20 8.29 -14.51
N LEU A 129 9.60 7.44 -13.66
CA LEU A 129 8.44 7.80 -12.83
C LEU A 129 8.78 8.90 -11.83
N ASP A 130 9.96 8.86 -11.19
CA ASP A 130 10.37 9.88 -10.21
C ASP A 130 10.79 11.21 -10.86
N SER A 131 11.19 11.19 -12.13
CA SER A 131 11.61 12.40 -12.86
C SER A 131 10.50 12.99 -13.74
N TRP A 132 9.34 12.33 -13.85
CA TRP A 132 8.26 12.79 -14.72
C TRP A 132 7.62 14.08 -14.19
N ASP A 133 7.79 15.15 -14.96
CA ASP A 133 7.34 16.51 -14.60
C ASP A 133 6.71 17.26 -15.79
N PHE A 134 6.19 16.51 -16.76
CA PHE A 134 5.49 17.09 -17.91
C PHE A 134 4.01 17.36 -17.55
N ASP A 135 3.69 18.60 -17.18
CA ASP A 135 2.31 19.00 -16.85
C ASP A 135 1.34 18.72 -18.00
N GLN A 136 1.78 18.90 -19.25
CA GLN A 136 0.95 18.75 -20.45
C GLN A 136 0.91 17.32 -21.01
N HIS A 137 1.85 16.46 -20.62
CA HIS A 137 1.96 15.10 -21.14
C HIS A 137 1.96 14.11 -19.99
N GLN A 138 0.80 13.54 -19.71
CA GLN A 138 0.68 12.54 -18.67
C GLN A 138 1.13 11.17 -19.19
N ILE A 139 1.76 10.38 -18.31
CA ILE A 139 2.03 8.97 -18.60
C ILE A 139 0.67 8.26 -18.71
N PRO A 140 0.37 7.55 -19.81
CA PRO A 140 -0.92 6.90 -19.97
C PRO A 140 -1.33 6.09 -18.74
N ILE A 141 -2.55 6.32 -18.25
CA ILE A 141 -3.01 5.72 -16.98
C ILE A 141 -2.90 4.20 -16.97
N LEU A 142 -3.15 3.53 -18.10
CA LEU A 142 -3.00 2.07 -18.20
C LEU A 142 -1.56 1.59 -17.95
N LEU A 143 -0.55 2.36 -18.38
CA LEU A 143 0.85 2.06 -18.15
C LEU A 143 1.25 2.29 -16.68
N LEU A 144 0.71 3.35 -16.05
CA LEU A 144 0.85 3.56 -14.61
C LEU A 144 0.19 2.41 -13.82
N LEU A 145 -1.02 1.98 -14.19
CA LEU A 145 -1.65 0.84 -13.54
C LEU A 145 -0.84 -0.46 -13.68
N GLU A 146 -0.17 -0.68 -14.81
CA GLU A 146 0.76 -1.80 -14.98
C GLU A 146 1.99 -1.66 -14.05
N CYS A 147 2.58 -0.46 -13.98
CA CYS A 147 3.71 -0.16 -13.11
C CYS A 147 3.36 -0.27 -11.61
N ALA A 148 2.14 0.12 -11.22
CA ALA A 148 1.62 -0.03 -9.86
C ALA A 148 1.44 -1.49 -9.43
N ARG A 149 1.48 -2.44 -10.37
CA ARG A 149 1.46 -3.90 -10.14
C ARG A 149 2.85 -4.54 -10.21
N ASN A 150 3.91 -3.73 -10.39
CA ASN A 150 5.26 -4.26 -10.51
C ASN A 150 5.69 -4.99 -9.23
N LYS A 151 6.50 -6.05 -9.36
CA LYS A 151 7.04 -6.77 -8.20
C LYS A 151 7.94 -5.88 -7.34
N SER A 152 8.63 -4.92 -7.97
CA SER A 152 9.46 -3.94 -7.30
C SER A 152 8.62 -2.90 -6.58
N GLU A 153 8.81 -2.80 -5.26
CA GLU A 153 8.12 -1.83 -4.41
C GLU A 153 8.39 -0.38 -4.82
N VAL A 154 9.64 -0.06 -5.18
CA VAL A 154 10.00 1.31 -5.58
C VAL A 154 9.24 1.75 -6.84
N VAL A 155 9.07 0.84 -7.82
CA VAL A 155 8.30 1.13 -9.04
C VAL A 155 6.82 1.31 -8.72
N ARG A 156 6.25 0.44 -7.86
CA ARG A 156 4.85 0.59 -7.43
C ARG A 156 4.62 1.96 -6.78
N ASN A 157 5.49 2.34 -5.83
CA ASN A 157 5.37 3.58 -5.08
C ASN A 157 5.51 4.81 -5.98
N SER A 158 6.50 4.82 -6.87
CA SER A 158 6.67 5.90 -7.84
C SER A 158 5.48 6.00 -8.79
N SER A 159 4.92 4.86 -9.21
CA SER A 159 3.76 4.85 -10.08
C SER A 159 2.50 5.35 -9.38
N ILE A 160 2.25 4.93 -8.13
CA ILE A 160 1.14 5.44 -7.31
C ILE A 160 1.28 6.95 -7.11
N ARG A 161 2.49 7.46 -6.81
CA ARG A 161 2.75 8.91 -6.73
C ARG A 161 2.37 9.64 -8.02
N GLN A 162 2.71 9.07 -9.18
CA GLN A 162 2.35 9.67 -10.47
C GLN A 162 0.84 9.58 -10.76
N ILE A 163 0.14 8.54 -10.32
CA ILE A 163 -1.32 8.47 -10.39
C ILE A 163 -1.92 9.60 -9.53
N VAL A 164 -1.55 9.65 -8.26
CA VAL A 164 -2.02 10.64 -7.29
C VAL A 164 -1.74 12.08 -7.73
N LYS A 165 -0.55 12.34 -8.31
CA LYS A 165 -0.12 13.66 -8.77
C LYS A 165 -0.91 14.15 -9.98
N ASN A 166 -1.14 13.29 -10.98
CA ASN A 166 -1.59 13.72 -12.30
C ASN A 166 -3.04 13.36 -12.62
N TYR A 167 -3.64 12.46 -11.86
CA TYR A 167 -4.99 11.95 -12.11
C TYR A 167 -5.89 12.24 -10.91
N GLY A 168 -7.12 12.64 -11.19
CA GLY A 168 -8.17 12.74 -10.19
C GLY A 168 -8.85 11.40 -9.95
N ALA A 169 -9.67 11.34 -8.89
CA ALA A 169 -10.52 10.18 -8.60
C ALA A 169 -11.37 9.75 -9.81
N ASN A 170 -11.89 10.72 -10.56
CA ASN A 170 -12.79 10.48 -11.69
C ASN A 170 -12.10 9.87 -12.92
N ASP A 171 -10.76 9.89 -12.96
CA ASP A 171 -9.99 9.29 -14.08
C ASP A 171 -9.78 7.78 -13.89
N LEU A 172 -10.07 7.26 -12.69
CA LEU A 172 -10.00 5.85 -12.37
C LEU A 172 -11.39 5.27 -12.19
N SER A 173 -11.64 4.11 -12.81
CA SER A 173 -12.82 3.33 -12.46
C SER A 173 -12.69 2.75 -11.04
N THR A 174 -13.81 2.60 -10.34
CA THR A 174 -13.87 1.94 -9.03
C THR A 174 -13.16 0.58 -9.04
N ASN A 175 -13.31 -0.20 -10.12
CA ASN A 175 -12.66 -1.51 -10.25
C ASN A 175 -11.13 -1.42 -10.31
N GLN A 176 -10.58 -0.38 -10.95
CA GLN A 176 -9.12 -0.16 -10.98
C GLN A 176 -8.59 0.23 -9.60
N ILE A 177 -9.27 1.13 -8.89
CA ILE A 177 -8.89 1.53 -7.52
C ILE A 177 -8.91 0.32 -6.58
N VAL A 178 -10.00 -0.44 -6.62
CA VAL A 178 -10.17 -1.65 -5.80
C VAL A 178 -9.09 -2.67 -6.09
N PHE A 179 -8.79 -2.89 -7.37
CA PHE A 179 -7.73 -3.80 -7.77
C PHE A 179 -6.35 -3.34 -7.26
N LEU A 180 -6.03 -2.05 -7.39
CA LEU A 180 -4.76 -1.50 -6.93
C LEU A 180 -4.55 -1.69 -5.43
N LEU A 181 -5.56 -1.38 -4.62
CA LEU A 181 -5.50 -1.53 -3.16
C LEU A 181 -5.43 -3.00 -2.71
N ALA A 182 -6.18 -3.87 -3.39
CA ALA A 182 -6.20 -5.29 -3.07
C ALA A 182 -4.86 -6.00 -3.35
N ASP A 183 -4.11 -5.57 -4.37
CA ASP A 183 -2.83 -6.21 -4.78
C ASP A 183 -1.60 -5.61 -4.08
N GLN A 184 -1.75 -4.56 -3.26
CA GLN A 184 -0.59 -3.97 -2.57
C GLN A 184 -0.08 -4.89 -1.46
N ARG A 185 1.23 -5.14 -1.52
CA ARG A 185 1.96 -6.03 -0.59
C ARG A 185 2.59 -5.29 0.59
N THR A 186 2.56 -3.95 0.59
CA THR A 186 3.37 -3.11 1.46
C THR A 186 2.53 -2.00 2.08
N ARG A 187 2.73 -1.74 3.38
CA ARG A 187 1.94 -0.78 4.17
C ARG A 187 2.10 0.66 3.66
N GLU A 188 3.32 1.06 3.32
CA GLU A 188 3.63 2.43 2.88
C GLU A 188 2.90 2.81 1.57
N SER A 189 2.96 1.93 0.57
CA SER A 189 2.28 2.11 -0.73
C SER A 189 0.77 2.31 -0.54
N ASN A 190 0.18 1.49 0.34
CA ASN A 190 -1.23 1.58 0.68
C ASN A 190 -1.55 2.90 1.34
N PHE A 191 -0.75 3.35 2.31
CA PHE A 191 -1.06 4.56 3.07
C PHE A 191 -1.06 5.80 2.18
N LEU A 192 -0.12 5.94 1.26
CA LEU A 192 -0.12 7.08 0.32
C LEU A 192 -1.40 7.08 -0.54
N PHE A 193 -1.76 5.93 -1.11
CA PHE A 193 -2.92 5.83 -1.98
C PHE A 193 -4.24 5.97 -1.22
N LEU A 194 -4.33 5.42 -0.01
CA LEU A 194 -5.49 5.54 0.87
C LEU A 194 -5.70 6.98 1.35
N ASN A 195 -4.65 7.72 1.70
CA ASN A 195 -4.77 9.15 2.02
C ASN A 195 -5.33 9.93 0.84
N TRP A 196 -4.82 9.68 -0.37
CA TRP A 196 -5.36 10.30 -1.57
C TRP A 196 -6.83 9.97 -1.78
N LEU A 197 -7.27 8.71 -1.62
CA LEU A 197 -8.69 8.37 -1.75
C LEU A 197 -9.57 9.07 -0.69
N LEU A 198 -9.06 9.24 0.53
CA LEU A 198 -9.77 10.00 1.57
C LEU A 198 -9.90 11.48 1.22
N ASP A 199 -8.85 12.11 0.67
CA ASP A 199 -8.90 13.52 0.25
C ASP A 199 -9.98 13.78 -0.83
N TRP A 200 -10.39 12.73 -1.53
CA TRP A 200 -11.45 12.74 -2.56
C TRP A 200 -12.79 12.18 -2.09
N ASP A 201 -12.97 11.95 -0.78
CA ASP A 201 -14.21 11.45 -0.18
C ASP A 201 -14.65 10.07 -0.71
N LEU A 202 -13.69 9.24 -1.16
CA LEU A 202 -13.96 7.90 -1.74
C LEU A 202 -14.02 6.78 -0.69
N HIS A 203 -14.69 7.05 0.43
CA HIS A 203 -14.85 6.15 1.57
C HIS A 203 -15.38 4.76 1.18
N ASP A 204 -16.44 4.71 0.38
CA ASP A 204 -17.06 3.45 -0.07
C ASP A 204 -16.10 2.60 -0.92
N VAL A 205 -15.24 3.25 -1.70
CA VAL A 205 -14.25 2.55 -2.54
C VAL A 205 -13.18 1.91 -1.67
N ILE A 206 -12.74 2.56 -0.59
CA ILE A 206 -11.78 2.00 0.36
C ILE A 206 -12.37 0.75 1.02
N ILE A 207 -13.62 0.80 1.47
CA ILE A 207 -14.30 -0.35 2.08
C ILE A 207 -14.46 -1.51 1.09
N LEU A 208 -14.93 -1.22 -0.13
CA LEU A 208 -15.04 -2.22 -1.19
C LEU A 208 -13.67 -2.85 -1.53
N SER A 209 -12.59 -2.08 -1.40
CA SER A 209 -11.23 -2.56 -1.59
C SER A 209 -10.82 -3.51 -0.47
N ALA A 210 -11.10 -3.16 0.78
CA ALA A 210 -10.88 -4.05 1.91
C ALA A 210 -11.67 -5.36 1.74
N GLU A 211 -12.91 -5.31 1.23
CA GLU A 211 -13.76 -6.49 1.02
C GLU A 211 -13.11 -7.51 0.08
N LYS A 212 -12.56 -7.02 -1.04
CA LYS A 212 -11.95 -7.86 -2.08
C LYS A 212 -10.47 -8.18 -1.85
N ALA A 213 -9.84 -7.54 -0.88
CA ALA A 213 -8.42 -7.72 -0.60
C ALA A 213 -8.12 -9.07 0.07
N PRO A 214 -6.94 -9.67 -0.19
CA PRO A 214 -6.38 -10.72 0.65
C PRO A 214 -6.31 -10.27 2.12
N GLN A 215 -6.35 -11.21 3.05
CA GLN A 215 -6.45 -10.92 4.49
C GLN A 215 -5.35 -9.95 4.98
N SER A 216 -4.10 -10.09 4.54
CA SER A 216 -3.01 -9.19 4.92
C SER A 216 -3.27 -7.73 4.50
N SER A 217 -3.75 -7.52 3.28
CA SER A 217 -4.00 -6.18 2.73
C SER A 217 -5.29 -5.59 3.30
N LYS A 218 -6.30 -6.43 3.57
CA LYS A 218 -7.50 -6.05 4.32
C LYS A 218 -7.17 -5.48 5.68
N LEU A 219 -6.32 -6.16 6.47
CA LEU A 219 -5.92 -5.65 7.79
C LEU A 219 -5.18 -4.32 7.69
N ILE A 220 -4.31 -4.13 6.70
CA ILE A 220 -3.63 -2.84 6.45
C ILE A 220 -4.64 -1.71 6.17
N ILE A 221 -5.66 -1.98 5.35
CA ILE A 221 -6.69 -0.98 5.03
C ILE A 221 -7.51 -0.66 6.28
N LEU A 222 -7.91 -1.67 7.06
CA LEU A 222 -8.67 -1.47 8.28
C LEU A 222 -7.86 -0.72 9.36
N ASP A 223 -6.58 -1.07 9.57
CA ASP A 223 -5.68 -0.34 10.46
C ASP A 223 -5.60 1.14 10.06
N PHE A 224 -5.50 1.43 8.76
CA PHE A 224 -5.50 2.80 8.27
C PHE A 224 -6.80 3.54 8.61
N LEU A 225 -7.96 2.90 8.48
CA LEU A 225 -9.25 3.52 8.82
C LEU A 225 -9.38 3.80 10.33
N VAL A 226 -8.88 2.88 11.17
CA VAL A 226 -8.78 3.06 12.63
C VAL A 226 -7.84 4.22 12.96
N ASP A 227 -6.65 4.26 12.38
CA ASP A 227 -5.65 5.34 12.58
C ASP A 227 -6.22 6.73 12.22
N LYS A 228 -7.17 6.77 11.27
CA LYS A 228 -7.86 8.00 10.82
C LYS A 228 -9.11 8.33 11.64
N ASN A 229 -9.47 7.52 12.62
CA ASN A 229 -10.68 7.65 13.46
C ASN A 229 -11.96 7.78 12.61
N LEU A 230 -12.03 7.05 11.49
CA LEU A 230 -13.21 7.06 10.62
C LEU A 230 -14.26 6.09 11.16
N THR A 231 -15.53 6.46 11.02
CA THR A 231 -16.65 5.62 11.45
C THR A 231 -17.62 5.37 10.30
N PHE A 232 -18.12 4.15 10.17
CA PHE A 232 -18.99 3.71 9.08
C PHE A 232 -20.25 3.03 9.61
N SER A 233 -21.33 3.07 8.83
CA SER A 233 -22.55 2.34 9.17
C SER A 233 -22.35 0.83 9.04
N TRP A 234 -23.22 0.06 9.69
CA TRP A 234 -23.19 -1.40 9.56
C TRP A 234 -23.41 -1.87 8.13
N GLU A 235 -24.30 -1.22 7.38
CA GLU A 235 -24.59 -1.57 5.98
C GLU A 235 -23.33 -1.56 5.09
N THR A 236 -22.43 -0.61 5.35
CA THR A 236 -21.15 -0.50 4.65
C THR A 236 -20.16 -1.58 5.10
N LEU A 237 -20.17 -1.96 6.38
CA LEU A 237 -19.17 -2.86 6.97
C LEU A 237 -19.54 -4.34 6.94
N LYS A 238 -20.83 -4.71 6.83
CA LYS A 238 -21.30 -6.08 7.06
C LYS A 238 -20.71 -7.15 6.15
N ASN A 239 -20.23 -6.79 4.96
CA ASN A 239 -19.55 -7.76 4.09
C ASN A 239 -18.13 -8.09 4.58
N LEU A 240 -17.47 -7.18 5.29
CA LEU A 240 -16.12 -7.39 5.81
C LEU A 240 -16.08 -8.40 6.96
N SER A 241 -17.15 -8.49 7.75
CA SER A 241 -17.27 -9.35 8.93
C SER A 241 -17.56 -10.82 8.60
N GLN A 242 -17.90 -11.15 7.35
CA GLN A 242 -18.28 -12.51 6.96
C GLN A 242 -17.16 -13.54 7.11
N ILE A 243 -15.89 -13.10 7.15
CA ILE A 243 -14.72 -13.99 7.20
C ILE A 243 -14.48 -14.53 8.62
N LYS A 244 -15.15 -13.98 9.64
CA LYS A 244 -15.11 -14.48 11.03
C LYS A 244 -13.70 -14.56 11.63
N ILE A 245 -12.82 -13.62 11.29
CA ILE A 245 -11.46 -13.53 11.83
C ILE A 245 -11.46 -12.48 12.95
N PRO A 246 -11.10 -12.82 14.20
CA PRO A 246 -11.14 -11.89 15.33
C PRO A 246 -10.38 -10.57 15.08
N ASP A 247 -9.20 -10.65 14.48
CA ASP A 247 -8.41 -9.46 14.12
C ASP A 247 -9.15 -8.49 13.19
N THR A 248 -9.87 -9.03 12.20
CA THR A 248 -10.69 -8.21 11.30
C THR A 248 -11.86 -7.61 12.08
N ASP A 249 -12.52 -8.43 12.92
CA ASP A 249 -13.71 -8.05 13.66
C ASP A 249 -13.40 -6.93 14.68
N ILE A 250 -12.25 -6.95 15.37
CA ILE A 250 -11.79 -5.85 16.26
C ILE A 250 -11.70 -4.53 15.51
N ARG A 251 -11.12 -4.55 14.31
CA ARG A 251 -10.91 -3.33 13.53
C ARG A 251 -12.22 -2.81 12.96
N ILE A 252 -13.10 -3.72 12.51
CA ILE A 252 -14.47 -3.37 12.12
C ILE A 252 -15.18 -2.69 13.30
N LEU A 253 -15.08 -3.26 14.50
CA LEU A 253 -15.69 -2.69 15.70
C LEU A 253 -15.17 -1.27 15.99
N SER A 254 -13.86 -1.07 15.86
CA SER A 254 -13.20 0.22 16.10
C SER A 254 -13.62 1.32 15.13
N ILE A 255 -14.10 0.95 13.93
CA ILE A 255 -14.61 1.89 12.92
C ILE A 255 -16.14 1.80 12.76
N LEU A 256 -16.84 1.05 13.62
CA LEU A 256 -18.28 0.90 13.55
C LEU A 256 -18.96 2.09 14.21
N LYS A 257 -19.87 2.74 13.49
CA LYS A 257 -20.78 3.72 14.08
C LYS A 257 -21.84 2.98 14.90
N ILE A 258 -21.94 3.32 16.18
CA ILE A 258 -22.96 2.76 17.08
C ILE A 258 -24.34 3.22 16.60
N GLU A 259 -25.12 2.28 16.09
CA GLU A 259 -26.47 2.50 15.57
C GLU A 259 -27.41 1.42 16.13
N ASN A 260 -28.68 1.76 16.31
CA ASN A 260 -29.71 0.80 16.72
C ASN A 260 -30.02 -0.14 15.54
N ASN A 261 -29.19 -1.18 15.39
CA ASN A 261 -29.28 -2.17 14.33
C ASN A 261 -29.14 -3.58 14.93
N LEU A 262 -30.17 -4.39 14.75
CA LEU A 262 -30.24 -5.76 15.27
C LEU A 262 -29.13 -6.64 14.70
N GLU A 263 -28.73 -6.45 13.44
CA GLU A 263 -27.65 -7.24 12.83
C GLU A 263 -26.30 -7.04 13.53
N ILE A 264 -26.01 -5.81 14.03
CA ILE A 264 -24.79 -5.54 14.80
C ILE A 264 -24.81 -6.35 16.09
N LEU A 265 -25.92 -6.28 16.83
CA LEU A 265 -26.06 -6.97 18.11
C LEU A 265 -25.84 -8.48 17.95
N LEU A 266 -26.37 -9.04 16.87
CA LEU A 266 -26.22 -10.44 16.54
C LEU A 266 -24.79 -10.79 16.18
N TRP A 267 -24.16 -10.00 15.31
CA TRP A 267 -22.76 -10.18 14.96
C TRP A 267 -21.86 -10.15 16.20
N LEU A 268 -22.09 -9.21 17.12
CA LEU A 268 -21.37 -9.13 18.40
C LEU A 268 -21.61 -10.36 19.27
N ALA A 269 -22.87 -10.79 19.44
CA ALA A 269 -23.20 -11.99 20.22
C ALA A 269 -22.50 -13.25 19.67
N PHE A 270 -22.51 -13.43 18.34
CA PHE A 270 -21.78 -14.54 17.71
C PHE A 270 -20.27 -14.42 17.87
N GLY A 271 -19.74 -13.19 17.80
CA GLY A 271 -18.33 -12.93 17.99
C GLY A 271 -17.88 -13.26 19.41
N LEU A 272 -18.63 -12.83 20.42
CA LEU A 272 -18.40 -13.10 21.85
C LEU A 272 -18.43 -14.60 22.13
N ALA A 273 -19.49 -15.29 21.68
CA ALA A 273 -19.61 -16.74 21.83
C ALA A 273 -18.45 -17.50 21.19
N ARG A 274 -17.96 -17.04 20.02
CA ARG A 274 -16.80 -17.62 19.35
C ARG A 274 -15.50 -17.34 20.11
N ALA A 275 -15.32 -16.15 20.66
CA ALA A 275 -14.13 -15.79 21.42
C ALA A 275 -13.99 -16.64 22.70
N ILE A 276 -15.12 -16.88 23.35
CA ILE A 276 -15.27 -17.81 24.48
C ILE A 276 -14.94 -19.26 24.08
N ASN A 277 -15.40 -19.71 22.90
CA ASN A 277 -15.32 -21.10 22.46
C ASN A 277 -14.03 -21.46 21.71
N LEU A 278 -12.90 -20.80 22.02
CA LEU A 278 -11.64 -21.18 21.37
C LEU A 278 -11.03 -22.46 21.98
N PRO A 279 -10.55 -23.39 21.15
CA PRO A 279 -10.00 -24.66 21.62
C PRO A 279 -8.70 -24.46 22.40
N LYS A 280 -8.41 -25.37 23.34
CA LYS A 280 -7.17 -25.39 24.12
C LYS A 280 -5.92 -25.24 23.23
N ILE A 281 -5.00 -24.39 23.64
CA ILE A 281 -3.74 -24.09 22.92
C ILE A 281 -2.91 -25.37 22.78
N LYS A 282 -2.58 -25.75 21.55
CA LYS A 282 -1.63 -26.83 21.21
C LYS A 282 -0.49 -26.34 20.32
N SER A 283 -0.56 -25.12 19.80
CA SER A 283 0.45 -24.51 18.94
C SER A 283 0.56 -23.01 19.17
N HIS A 284 1.68 -22.42 18.74
CA HIS A 284 1.87 -20.97 18.78
C HIS A 284 0.84 -20.21 17.92
N SER A 285 0.41 -20.77 16.78
CA SER A 285 -0.63 -20.14 15.96
C SER A 285 -1.98 -20.06 16.68
N GLN A 286 -2.34 -21.10 17.46
CA GLN A 286 -3.55 -21.11 18.27
C GLN A 286 -3.46 -20.12 19.43
N TYR A 287 -2.27 -19.95 20.01
CA TYR A 287 -2.04 -18.92 21.02
C TYR A 287 -2.30 -17.50 20.47
N LEU A 288 -1.79 -17.18 19.28
CA LEU A 288 -2.05 -15.89 18.63
C LEU A 288 -3.54 -15.69 18.32
N GLU A 289 -4.22 -16.73 17.83
CA GLU A 289 -5.66 -16.70 17.59
C GLU A 289 -6.46 -16.45 18.88
N GLN A 290 -6.05 -17.09 19.99
CA GLN A 290 -6.66 -16.86 21.31
C GLN A 290 -6.43 -15.44 21.80
N GLN A 291 -5.22 -14.90 21.66
CA GLN A 291 -4.94 -13.51 22.01
C GLN A 291 -5.81 -12.54 21.20
N SER A 292 -5.93 -12.75 19.88
CA SER A 292 -6.80 -11.93 19.03
C SER A 292 -8.28 -12.06 19.39
N ALA A 293 -8.74 -13.24 19.84
CA ALA A 293 -10.11 -13.41 20.27
C ALA A 293 -10.41 -12.82 21.64
N SER A 294 -9.48 -12.91 22.59
CA SER A 294 -9.58 -12.22 23.89
C SER A 294 -9.64 -10.71 23.69
N ASN A 295 -8.74 -10.14 22.88
CA ASN A 295 -8.80 -8.72 22.52
C ASN A 295 -10.14 -8.32 21.87
N PHE A 296 -10.72 -9.22 21.06
CA PHE A 296 -12.05 -9.01 20.47
C PHE A 296 -13.13 -9.05 21.55
N TYR A 297 -13.09 -10.03 22.45
CA TYR A 297 -14.04 -10.17 23.54
C TYR A 297 -14.11 -8.89 24.37
N ASP A 298 -12.97 -8.40 24.84
CA ASP A 298 -12.87 -7.18 25.66
C ASP A 298 -13.49 -5.98 24.95
N SER A 299 -13.16 -5.81 23.66
CA SER A 299 -13.68 -4.69 22.87
C SER A 299 -15.18 -4.83 22.56
N ALA A 300 -15.63 -6.03 22.21
CA ALA A 300 -16.98 -6.32 21.75
C ALA A 300 -18.01 -6.29 22.89
N LYS A 301 -17.61 -6.70 24.09
CA LYS A 301 -18.46 -6.73 25.28
C LYS A 301 -19.03 -5.35 25.61
N ASP A 302 -18.19 -4.33 25.66
CA ASP A 302 -18.63 -2.96 25.97
C ASP A 302 -19.60 -2.41 24.91
N HIS A 303 -19.34 -2.69 23.64
CA HIS A 303 -20.21 -2.30 22.54
C HIS A 303 -21.55 -3.03 22.60
N PHE A 304 -21.53 -4.32 22.90
CA PHE A 304 -22.72 -5.15 23.05
C PHE A 304 -23.60 -4.62 24.18
N LEU A 305 -23.07 -4.48 25.40
CA LEU A 305 -23.80 -3.94 26.55
C LEU A 305 -24.35 -2.53 26.30
N THR A 306 -23.61 -1.69 25.57
CA THR A 306 -24.08 -0.36 25.17
C THR A 306 -25.28 -0.45 24.21
N LEU A 307 -25.21 -1.31 23.19
CA LEU A 307 -26.29 -1.50 22.22
C LEU A 307 -27.56 -2.04 22.87
N ILE A 308 -27.46 -3.00 23.79
CA ILE A 308 -28.62 -3.52 24.53
C ILE A 308 -29.39 -2.39 25.20
N LYS A 309 -28.68 -1.55 25.97
CA LYS A 309 -29.28 -0.43 26.70
C LYS A 309 -30.00 0.55 25.76
N VAL A 310 -29.50 0.73 24.54
CA VAL A 310 -30.10 1.61 23.53
C VAL A 310 -31.29 0.94 22.79
N MET A 311 -31.26 -0.37 22.59
CA MET A 311 -32.27 -1.11 21.81
C MET A 311 -33.53 -1.46 22.61
N VAL A 312 -33.38 -1.84 23.89
CA VAL A 312 -34.45 -2.35 24.76
C VAL A 312 -35.67 -1.42 24.93
N PRO A 313 -35.61 -0.07 24.81
CA PRO A 313 -36.80 0.75 25.07
C PRO A 313 -37.75 1.05 23.90
N GLN A 314 -37.42 0.81 22.61
CA GLN A 314 -38.12 1.55 21.53
C GLN A 314 -38.85 0.77 20.42
N LYS A 315 -38.64 -0.52 20.19
CA LYS A 315 -39.12 -1.12 18.91
C LYS A 315 -39.59 -2.58 18.90
N ILE A 316 -39.54 -3.31 20.01
CA ILE A 316 -39.90 -4.73 19.98
C ILE A 316 -41.38 -4.87 20.33
N ASP A 317 -42.15 -5.45 19.40
CA ASP A 317 -43.58 -5.73 19.61
C ASP A 317 -43.75 -6.64 20.83
N SER A 318 -44.82 -6.42 21.60
CA SER A 318 -44.93 -6.90 22.98
C SER A 318 -44.86 -8.43 23.16
N SER A 319 -45.11 -9.22 22.10
CA SER A 319 -44.98 -10.67 22.11
C SER A 319 -43.54 -11.18 21.91
N ASP A 320 -42.73 -10.48 21.11
CA ASP A 320 -41.35 -10.88 20.80
C ASP A 320 -40.33 -10.28 21.77
N SER A 321 -40.73 -9.22 22.48
CA SER A 321 -40.00 -8.60 23.58
C SER A 321 -39.53 -9.63 24.62
N ASN A 322 -40.38 -10.59 24.99
CA ASN A 322 -40.04 -11.54 26.05
C ASN A 322 -38.95 -12.54 25.65
N ASN A 323 -38.96 -13.04 24.40
CA ASN A 323 -37.95 -14.00 23.95
C ASN A 323 -36.61 -13.31 23.72
N PHE A 324 -36.63 -12.14 23.08
CA PHE A 324 -35.43 -11.34 22.90
C PHE A 324 -34.83 -10.94 24.25
N GLN A 325 -35.63 -10.40 25.19
CA GLN A 325 -35.14 -10.04 26.52
C GLN A 325 -34.59 -11.24 27.29
N THR A 326 -35.21 -12.42 27.18
CA THR A 326 -34.71 -13.65 27.80
C THR A 326 -33.33 -14.02 27.24
N ILE A 327 -33.16 -13.99 25.92
CA ILE A 327 -31.87 -14.24 25.26
C ILE A 327 -30.83 -13.20 25.69
N MET A 328 -31.21 -11.92 25.73
CA MET A 328 -30.29 -10.84 26.11
C MET A 328 -29.85 -10.99 27.55
N ASN A 329 -30.76 -11.30 28.48
CA ASN A 329 -30.42 -11.56 29.87
C ASN A 329 -29.50 -12.78 30.02
N HIS A 330 -29.69 -13.84 29.23
CA HIS A 330 -28.77 -14.98 29.22
C HIS A 330 -27.37 -14.57 28.76
N LEU A 331 -27.26 -13.80 27.67
CA LEU A 331 -25.96 -13.32 27.20
C LEU A 331 -25.28 -12.35 28.18
N GLU A 332 -26.05 -11.50 28.87
CA GLU A 332 -25.51 -10.63 29.93
C GLU A 332 -24.98 -11.45 31.11
N ASN A 333 -25.73 -12.46 31.57
CA ASN A 333 -25.28 -13.36 32.64
C ASN A 333 -24.05 -14.18 32.22
N ASP A 334 -24.01 -14.65 30.97
CA ASP A 334 -22.86 -15.38 30.40
C ASP A 334 -21.59 -14.49 30.41
N ILE A 335 -21.75 -13.21 30.04
CA ILE A 335 -20.65 -12.22 30.08
C ILE A 335 -20.18 -11.97 31.52
N GLU A 336 -21.12 -11.72 32.45
CA GLU A 336 -20.80 -11.48 33.86
C GLU A 336 -20.10 -12.69 34.50
N TYR A 337 -20.56 -13.90 34.19
CA TYR A 337 -19.91 -15.13 34.58
C TYR A 337 -18.46 -15.16 34.07
N PHE A 338 -18.21 -14.90 32.79
CA PHE A 338 -16.82 -14.90 32.26
C PHE A 338 -15.89 -13.90 32.95
N ASP A 339 -16.37 -12.70 33.27
CA ASP A 339 -15.57 -11.71 33.97
C ASP A 339 -15.12 -12.21 35.35
N GLU A 340 -16.01 -12.93 36.07
CA GLU A 340 -15.68 -13.51 37.37
C GLU A 340 -14.57 -14.59 37.26
N TYR A 341 -14.43 -15.25 36.11
CA TYR A 341 -13.42 -16.30 35.89
C TYR A 341 -12.09 -15.78 35.31
N ASP A 342 -12.05 -14.63 34.64
CA ASP A 342 -10.81 -14.08 34.07
C ASP A 342 -9.89 -13.45 35.14
N ASP A 343 -10.45 -13.09 36.30
CA ASP A 343 -9.71 -12.52 37.45
C ASP A 343 -8.95 -13.57 38.29
N GLU A 344 -9.18 -14.86 38.06
CA GLU A 344 -8.47 -15.94 38.75
C GLU A 344 -7.45 -16.61 37.79
N ASP A 345 -6.22 -16.85 38.24
CA ASP A 345 -5.15 -17.63 37.56
C ASP A 345 -5.55 -19.12 37.33
N PHE A 346 -6.85 -19.39 37.15
CA PHE A 346 -7.54 -20.67 37.23
C PHE A 346 -7.50 -21.49 35.93
N TRP A 347 -6.88 -20.97 34.87
CA TRP A 347 -6.76 -21.67 33.59
C TRP A 347 -5.92 -22.95 33.65
N GLU A 348 -5.22 -23.23 34.76
CA GLU A 348 -4.30 -24.38 34.83
C GLU A 348 -4.89 -25.68 35.41
N ASP A 349 -5.91 -25.69 36.28
CA ASP A 349 -6.16 -26.93 37.06
C ASP A 349 -7.58 -27.47 37.25
N GLU A 350 -8.68 -26.76 36.94
CA GLU A 350 -10.01 -27.35 37.07
C GLU A 350 -10.76 -27.43 35.75
N GLY A 351 -10.97 -28.67 35.30
CA GLY A 351 -11.82 -29.04 34.18
C GLY A 351 -13.29 -28.76 34.45
N LEU A 352 -13.63 -27.48 34.61
CA LEU A 352 -14.99 -27.01 34.36
C LEU A 352 -15.43 -27.57 33.01
N ASN A 353 -16.67 -28.04 32.96
CA ASN A 353 -17.26 -28.76 31.85
C ASN A 353 -17.50 -27.78 30.69
N SER A 354 -16.42 -27.20 30.15
CA SER A 354 -16.41 -26.19 29.10
C SER A 354 -17.26 -26.67 27.93
N GLU A 355 -17.29 -27.98 27.68
CA GLU A 355 -18.12 -28.61 26.66
C GLU A 355 -19.63 -28.43 26.87
N GLU A 356 -20.12 -28.41 28.12
CA GLU A 356 -21.54 -28.19 28.44
C GLU A 356 -21.92 -26.72 28.28
N TYR A 357 -21.07 -25.81 28.75
CA TYR A 357 -21.24 -24.37 28.57
C TYR A 357 -21.17 -23.97 27.08
N ILE A 358 -20.24 -24.55 26.33
CA ILE A 358 -20.14 -24.38 24.87
C ILE A 358 -21.43 -24.80 24.17
N LYS A 359 -22.01 -25.94 24.57
CA LYS A 359 -23.28 -26.43 24.01
C LYS A 359 -24.45 -25.48 24.31
N GLU A 360 -24.47 -24.88 25.49
CA GLU A 360 -25.49 -23.90 25.88
C GLU A 360 -25.36 -22.60 25.06
N MET A 361 -24.15 -22.05 24.92
CA MET A 361 -23.88 -20.91 24.06
C MET A 361 -24.24 -21.16 22.59
N GLU A 362 -23.89 -22.33 22.04
CA GLU A 362 -24.25 -22.74 20.68
C GLU A 362 -25.78 -22.86 20.51
N PHE A 363 -26.46 -23.38 21.54
CA PHE A 363 -27.92 -23.45 21.58
C PHE A 363 -28.55 -22.05 21.58
N ASN A 364 -28.08 -21.15 22.44
CA ASN A 364 -28.54 -19.76 22.50
C ASN A 364 -28.34 -19.03 21.17
N CYS A 365 -27.15 -19.15 20.59
CA CYS A 365 -26.80 -18.69 19.23
C CYS A 365 -27.74 -19.25 18.14
N THR A 366 -28.12 -20.52 18.26
CA THR A 366 -29.02 -21.18 17.30
C THR A 366 -30.47 -20.71 17.47
N CYS A 367 -30.92 -20.54 18.70
CA CYS A 367 -32.23 -19.99 19.05
C CYS A 367 -32.39 -18.57 18.49
N ILE A 368 -31.36 -17.74 18.66
CA ILE A 368 -31.26 -16.40 18.07
C ILE A 368 -31.44 -16.44 16.54
N LYS A 369 -30.63 -17.26 15.84
CA LYS A 369 -30.72 -17.43 14.37
C LYS A 369 -32.12 -17.85 13.91
N LYS A 370 -32.72 -18.82 14.60
CA LYS A 370 -34.05 -19.33 14.28
C LYS A 370 -35.13 -18.28 14.48
N TRP A 371 -35.06 -17.50 15.55
CA TRP A 371 -36.01 -16.42 15.81
C TRP A 371 -36.00 -15.38 14.69
N LEU A 372 -34.82 -14.88 14.31
CA LEU A 372 -34.68 -13.90 13.22
C LEU A 372 -35.14 -14.41 11.85
N SER A 373 -34.91 -15.69 11.57
CA SER A 373 -35.31 -16.29 10.29
C SER A 373 -36.83 -16.41 10.12
N LYS A 374 -37.60 -16.33 11.22
CA LYS A 374 -39.06 -16.36 11.18
C LYS A 374 -39.68 -15.01 10.84
N ASP A 375 -38.97 -13.91 11.09
CA ASP A 375 -39.42 -12.53 10.81
C ASP A 375 -38.85 -11.97 9.49
N ALA A 376 -37.97 -12.72 8.80
CA ALA A 376 -37.42 -12.37 7.48
C ALA A 376 -38.25 -12.90 6.28
N LEU A 377 -39.40 -13.52 6.56
CA LEU A 377 -40.46 -13.92 5.62
C LEU A 377 -41.72 -13.12 5.91
#